data_AF-A0AAE3W4Q7-F1
#
_entry.id   AF-A0AAE3W4Q7-F1
#
_cell.length_a   1.000
_cell.length_b   1.000
_cell.length_c   1.000
_cell.angle_alpha   90.00
_cell.angle_beta   90.00
_cell.angle_gamma   90.00
#
_symmetry.space_group_name_H-M   'P 1'
#
loop_
_entity.id
_entity.type
_entity.pdbx_description
1 polymer ?
#
loop_
_entity_poly.entity_id
_entity_poly.type
_entity_poly.pdbx_seq_one_letter_code
_entity_poly.pdbx_strand_id
1 'polypeptide(L)'
;MSGVKELGAFRHDDAGEVARLVVAYAAERGVEARFGGTADDPGNQVDVFEPLDGWTVVMWPSTGAEAAVEIARVVSLRLGTVASCVSAFEDDFWSHLVFEAGQERDRFTSRPDYFEEESGTEHRWNSDPATVAGVFGVDAAEITDYLTPVTEDDLDADDERRAHPDDEYALTDSWVFVDFWRHLGITYPDADVPPLQYGITLAPGWEKAIAAAA
;
A
#
# COMPACT_ATOMS: atom_id res chain seq x y z
N MET A 1 -11.92 -14.72 -9.59
CA MET A 1 -11.49 -13.31 -9.65
C MET A 1 -10.59 -13.17 -8.45
N SER A 2 -9.27 -13.13 -8.67
CA SER A 2 -8.31 -12.81 -7.61
C SER A 2 -8.69 -11.45 -7.03
N GLY A 3 -8.73 -11.36 -5.71
CA GLY A 3 -8.93 -10.09 -5.02
C GLY A 3 -7.67 -9.23 -5.14
N VAL A 4 -7.86 -7.93 -5.33
CA VAL A 4 -6.77 -6.95 -5.13
C VAL A 4 -6.94 -6.35 -3.75
N LYS A 5 -5.87 -6.23 -2.99
CA LYS A 5 -5.83 -5.49 -1.73
C LYS A 5 -4.97 -4.26 -1.89
N GLU A 6 -5.57 -3.12 -1.63
CA GLU A 6 -4.91 -1.82 -1.70
C GLU A 6 -4.79 -1.25 -0.28
N LEU A 7 -3.56 -0.96 0.15
CA LEU A 7 -3.30 -0.42 1.48
C LEU A 7 -2.36 0.78 1.43
N GLY A 8 -2.56 1.71 2.37
CA GLY A 8 -1.64 2.80 2.66
C GLY A 8 -1.36 2.87 4.15
N ALA A 9 -0.10 2.92 4.55
CA ALA A 9 0.32 3.16 5.93
C ALA A 9 1.04 4.50 6.02
N PHE A 10 0.66 5.33 6.98
CA PHE A 10 1.20 6.68 7.19
C PHE A 10 1.88 6.76 8.55
N ARG A 11 3.11 7.28 8.61
CA ARG A 11 3.85 7.47 9.87
C ARG A 11 3.25 8.66 10.63
N HIS A 12 2.08 8.45 11.22
CA HIS A 12 1.26 9.47 11.86
C HIS A 12 0.31 8.81 12.86
N ASP A 13 0.14 9.45 14.02
CA ASP A 13 -0.56 8.93 15.20
C ASP A 13 -1.94 9.58 15.45
N ASP A 14 -2.45 10.39 14.50
CA ASP A 14 -3.85 10.84 14.46
C ASP A 14 -4.55 10.29 13.21
N ALA A 15 -5.14 9.11 13.36
CA ALA A 15 -5.96 8.50 12.31
C ALA A 15 -7.18 9.36 11.92
N GLY A 16 -7.66 10.21 12.82
CA GLY A 16 -8.72 11.18 12.51
C GLY A 16 -8.21 12.27 11.56
N GLU A 17 -6.95 12.70 11.67
CA GLU A 17 -6.32 13.62 10.74
C GLU A 17 -6.14 12.98 9.36
N VAL A 18 -5.62 11.73 9.30
CA VAL A 18 -5.54 10.95 8.06
C VAL A 18 -6.92 10.87 7.38
N ALA A 19 -7.94 10.45 8.12
CA ALA A 19 -9.29 10.31 7.58
C ALA A 19 -9.88 11.65 7.07
N ARG A 20 -9.64 12.75 7.79
CA ARG A 20 -10.06 14.10 7.34
C ARG A 20 -9.35 14.52 6.06
N LEU A 21 -8.07 14.19 5.90
CA LEU A 21 -7.32 14.50 4.69
C LEU A 21 -7.79 13.69 3.49
N VAL A 22 -8.15 12.42 3.68
CA VAL A 22 -8.78 11.59 2.64
C VAL A 22 -10.09 12.23 2.16
N VAL A 23 -10.99 12.58 3.08
CA VAL A 23 -12.28 13.22 2.76
C VAL A 23 -12.07 14.58 2.10
N ALA A 24 -11.16 15.40 2.62
CA ALA A 24 -10.88 16.72 2.07
C ALA A 24 -10.35 16.62 0.63
N TYR A 25 -9.44 15.69 0.37
CA TYR A 25 -8.88 15.51 -0.96
C TYR A 25 -9.91 14.95 -1.94
N ALA A 26 -10.75 13.99 -1.53
CA ALA A 26 -11.88 13.52 -2.34
C ALA A 26 -12.80 14.71 -2.73
N ALA A 27 -13.15 15.57 -1.78
CA ALA A 27 -13.99 16.75 -2.04
C ALA A 27 -13.33 17.74 -3.02
N GLU A 28 -12.01 17.96 -2.93
CA GLU A 28 -11.25 18.79 -3.88
C GLU A 28 -11.28 18.22 -5.31
N ARG A 29 -11.43 16.90 -5.44
CA ARG A 29 -11.61 16.20 -6.73
C ARG A 29 -13.08 16.10 -7.16
N GLY A 30 -13.99 16.75 -6.42
CA GLY A 30 -15.43 16.72 -6.71
C GLY A 30 -16.10 15.40 -6.36
N VAL A 31 -15.45 14.55 -5.56
CA VAL A 31 -15.99 13.30 -5.03
C VAL A 31 -16.63 13.58 -3.67
N GLU A 32 -17.91 13.26 -3.54
CA GLU A 32 -18.57 13.29 -2.22
C GLU A 32 -18.00 12.15 -1.35
N ALA A 33 -17.59 12.47 -0.14
CA ALA A 33 -17.06 11.53 0.83
C ALA A 33 -17.66 11.82 2.21
N ARG A 34 -18.03 10.77 2.94
CA ARG A 34 -18.67 10.90 4.26
C ARG A 34 -18.03 9.98 5.30
N PHE A 35 -17.90 10.49 6.51
CA PHE A 35 -17.54 9.68 7.67
C PHE A 35 -18.69 8.76 8.08
N GLY A 36 -18.34 7.54 8.49
CA GLY A 36 -19.20 6.60 9.17
C GLY A 36 -20.18 5.85 8.26
N GLY A 37 -20.64 4.72 8.79
CA GLY A 37 -21.49 3.76 8.09
C GLY A 37 -20.68 2.81 7.21
N THR A 38 -21.30 1.68 6.88
CA THR A 38 -20.81 0.76 5.86
C THR A 38 -21.35 1.23 4.52
N ALA A 39 -20.51 1.35 3.51
CA ALA A 39 -20.96 1.61 2.15
C ALA A 39 -21.89 0.46 1.68
N ASP A 40 -22.92 0.80 0.89
CA ASP A 40 -23.78 -0.22 0.27
C ASP A 40 -22.99 -1.10 -0.71
N ASP A 41 -21.93 -0.53 -1.29
CA ASP A 41 -20.98 -1.20 -2.17
C ASP A 41 -19.57 -1.14 -1.53
N PRO A 42 -18.96 -2.29 -1.21
CA PRO A 42 -17.60 -2.36 -0.68
C PRO A 42 -16.55 -1.68 -1.56
N GLY A 43 -16.79 -1.54 -2.87
CA GLY A 43 -15.94 -0.78 -3.81
C GLY A 43 -15.87 0.72 -3.52
N ASN A 44 -16.63 1.21 -2.55
CA ASN A 44 -16.64 2.60 -2.10
C ASN A 44 -16.27 2.77 -0.62
N GLN A 45 -15.87 1.70 0.06
CA GLN A 45 -15.53 1.71 1.48
C GLN A 45 -14.02 1.90 1.67
N VAL A 46 -13.62 2.96 2.38
CA VAL A 46 -12.26 3.15 2.89
C VAL A 46 -12.28 2.95 4.40
N ASP A 47 -11.37 2.14 4.89
CA ASP A 47 -11.27 1.80 6.30
C ASP A 47 -9.95 2.35 6.87
N VAL A 48 -10.04 3.14 7.95
CA VAL A 48 -8.91 3.77 8.64
C VAL A 48 -8.83 3.20 10.05
N PHE A 49 -7.69 2.59 10.36
CA PHE A 49 -7.48 1.87 11.61
C PHE A 49 -6.84 2.75 12.68
N GLU A 50 -7.01 2.38 13.94
CA GLU A 50 -6.32 3.06 15.05
C GLU A 50 -4.80 3.01 14.85
N PRO A 51 -4.08 4.08 15.23
CA PRO A 51 -2.63 4.08 15.10
C PRO A 51 -1.98 3.04 16.01
N LEU A 52 -1.00 2.31 15.48
CA LEU A 52 -0.17 1.37 16.22
C LEU A 52 1.30 1.58 15.85
N ASP A 53 2.17 1.62 16.86
CA ASP A 53 3.61 1.85 16.70
C ASP A 53 3.97 3.09 15.84
N GLY A 54 3.14 4.13 15.92
CA GLY A 54 3.32 5.39 15.20
C GLY A 54 2.84 5.35 13.74
N TRP A 55 2.12 4.30 13.34
CA TRP A 55 1.55 4.14 12.01
C TRP A 55 0.03 4.10 12.03
N THR A 56 -0.60 4.87 11.15
CA THR A 56 -2.02 4.73 10.79
C THR A 56 -2.12 3.98 9.47
N VAL A 57 -2.86 2.87 9.45
CA VAL A 57 -3.13 2.13 8.22
C VAL A 57 -4.51 2.49 7.67
N VAL A 58 -4.60 2.56 6.34
CA VAL A 58 -5.80 2.74 5.55
C VAL A 58 -5.92 1.60 4.56
N MET A 59 -7.06 0.92 4.55
CA MET A 59 -7.44 -0.02 3.50
C MET A 59 -8.34 0.68 2.50
N TRP A 60 -7.95 0.63 1.24
CA TRP A 60 -8.69 1.23 0.15
C TRP A 60 -9.59 0.19 -0.55
N PRO A 61 -10.66 0.64 -1.23
CA PRO A 61 -11.43 -0.24 -2.08
C PRO A 61 -10.56 -0.81 -3.21
N SER A 62 -10.78 -2.09 -3.53
CA SER A 62 -9.98 -2.87 -4.49
C SER A 62 -10.09 -2.44 -5.96
N THR A 63 -10.88 -1.42 -6.27
CA THR A 63 -11.15 -0.94 -7.64
C THR A 63 -10.32 0.27 -8.06
N GLY A 64 -9.48 0.81 -7.18
CA GLY A 64 -8.90 2.15 -7.35
C GLY A 64 -7.42 2.29 -7.02
N ALA A 65 -6.56 1.32 -7.37
CA ALA A 65 -5.12 1.34 -7.07
C ALA A 65 -4.42 2.68 -7.36
N GLU A 66 -4.59 3.23 -8.57
CA GLU A 66 -3.99 4.53 -8.94
C GLU A 66 -4.51 5.68 -8.08
N ALA A 67 -5.81 5.68 -7.79
CA ALA A 67 -6.45 6.69 -6.96
C ALA A 67 -6.00 6.57 -5.49
N ALA A 68 -5.85 5.34 -4.97
CA ALA A 68 -5.33 5.07 -3.64
C ALA A 68 -3.89 5.56 -3.48
N VAL A 69 -3.02 5.29 -4.46
CA VAL A 69 -1.64 5.79 -4.51
C VAL A 69 -1.62 7.32 -4.52
N GLU A 70 -2.45 7.96 -5.35
CA GLU A 70 -2.51 9.43 -5.43
C GLU A 70 -3.03 10.06 -4.13
N ILE A 71 -4.06 9.47 -3.49
CA ILE A 71 -4.51 9.92 -2.16
C ILE A 71 -3.36 9.79 -1.16
N ALA A 72 -2.67 8.65 -1.12
CA ALA A 72 -1.59 8.41 -0.17
C ALA A 72 -0.42 9.39 -0.36
N ARG A 73 -0.04 9.69 -1.61
CA ARG A 73 0.94 10.73 -1.93
C ARG A 73 0.52 12.09 -1.40
N VAL A 74 -0.74 12.49 -1.60
CA VAL A 74 -1.25 13.79 -1.13
C VAL A 74 -1.36 13.86 0.38
N VAL A 75 -1.78 12.78 1.05
CA VAL A 75 -1.81 12.70 2.52
C VAL A 75 -0.38 12.81 3.08
N SER A 76 0.57 12.06 2.52
CA SER A 76 1.99 12.16 2.86
C SER A 76 2.52 13.59 2.71
N LEU A 77 2.18 14.28 1.61
CA LEU A 77 2.55 15.68 1.37
C LEU A 77 2.01 16.61 2.45
N ARG A 78 0.72 16.50 2.77
CA ARG A 78 0.06 17.42 3.71
C ARG A 78 0.52 17.23 5.15
N LEU A 79 0.80 15.99 5.53
CA LEU A 79 1.34 15.66 6.85
C LEU A 79 2.86 15.84 6.94
N GLY A 80 3.55 15.96 5.81
CA GLY A 80 5.02 16.00 5.77
C GLY A 80 5.65 14.70 6.30
N THR A 81 4.99 13.56 6.06
CA THR A 81 5.37 12.26 6.65
C THR A 81 5.64 11.19 5.61
N VAL A 82 6.12 10.03 6.06
CA VAL A 82 6.32 8.83 5.24
C VAL A 82 4.99 8.12 5.00
N ALA A 83 4.78 7.66 3.76
CA ALA A 83 3.72 6.71 3.43
C ALA A 83 4.30 5.47 2.73
N SER A 84 3.79 4.30 3.12
CA SER A 84 4.02 3.00 2.51
C SER A 84 2.72 2.56 1.82
N CYS A 85 2.73 2.39 0.51
CA CYS A 85 1.55 1.97 -0.26
C CYS A 85 1.79 0.57 -0.82
N VAL A 86 0.84 -0.34 -0.63
CA VAL A 86 0.91 -1.71 -1.14
C VAL A 86 -0.31 -2.00 -1.98
N SER A 87 -0.07 -2.60 -3.15
CA SER A 87 -1.09 -3.25 -3.97
C SER A 87 -0.73 -4.73 -4.06
N ALA A 88 -1.53 -5.61 -3.47
CA ALA A 88 -1.34 -7.06 -3.51
C ALA A 88 -2.42 -7.70 -4.39
N PHE A 89 -1.98 -8.39 -5.43
CA PHE A 89 -2.82 -9.16 -6.35
C PHE A 89 -2.79 -10.61 -5.87
N GLU A 90 -3.93 -11.09 -5.35
CA GLU A 90 -4.04 -12.41 -4.74
C GLU A 90 -3.48 -13.50 -5.66
N ASP A 91 -2.55 -14.29 -5.11
CA ASP A 91 -1.85 -15.40 -5.76
C ASP A 91 -1.02 -15.03 -7.01
N ASP A 92 -0.72 -13.74 -7.26
CA ASP A 92 0.00 -13.30 -8.47
C ASP A 92 1.27 -12.51 -8.11
N PHE A 93 1.12 -11.26 -7.65
CA PHE A 93 2.25 -10.39 -7.31
C PHE A 93 1.84 -9.31 -6.32
N TRP A 94 2.82 -8.59 -5.80
CA TRP A 94 2.59 -7.39 -5.01
C TRP A 94 3.50 -6.26 -5.46
N SER A 95 3.08 -5.04 -5.18
CA SER A 95 3.88 -3.83 -5.43
C SER A 95 3.92 -2.94 -4.20
N HIS A 96 4.98 -2.15 -4.11
CA HIS A 96 5.22 -1.23 -3.02
C HIS A 96 5.70 0.11 -3.53
N LEU A 97 5.10 1.18 -3.03
CA LEU A 97 5.54 2.54 -3.29
C LEU A 97 5.81 3.25 -1.96
N VAL A 98 6.90 4.00 -1.92
CA VAL A 98 7.29 4.81 -0.77
C VAL A 98 7.19 6.27 -1.12
N PHE A 99 6.48 7.03 -0.29
CA PHE A 99 6.47 8.49 -0.34
C PHE A 99 7.05 9.07 0.94
N GLU A 100 7.77 10.18 0.82
CA GLU A 100 8.19 11.00 1.96
C GLU A 100 7.84 12.46 1.65
N ALA A 101 6.96 13.05 2.47
CA ALA A 101 6.40 14.38 2.23
C ALA A 101 5.88 14.56 0.78
N GLY A 102 5.22 13.52 0.25
CA GLY A 102 4.63 13.50 -1.08
C GLY A 102 5.60 13.31 -2.24
N GLN A 103 6.91 13.20 -1.98
CA GLN A 103 7.90 12.82 -2.99
C GLN A 103 8.02 11.29 -3.03
N GLU A 104 7.91 10.71 -4.22
CA GLU A 104 8.20 9.28 -4.42
C GLU A 104 9.69 9.03 -4.17
N ARG A 105 9.98 8.10 -3.26
CA ARG A 105 11.33 7.71 -2.85
C ARG A 105 11.75 6.39 -3.46
N ASP A 106 10.81 5.44 -3.52
CA ASP A 106 11.06 4.09 -4.00
C ASP A 106 9.80 3.50 -4.63
N ARG A 107 10.00 2.54 -5.53
CA ARG A 107 8.94 1.82 -6.23
C ARG A 107 9.41 0.40 -6.58
N PHE A 108 8.67 -0.59 -6.09
CA PHE A 108 8.94 -2.02 -6.24
C PHE A 108 7.71 -2.77 -6.77
N THR A 109 7.95 -3.84 -7.52
CA THR A 109 6.98 -4.91 -7.76
C THR A 109 7.71 -6.24 -7.75
N SER A 110 7.08 -7.29 -7.23
CA SER A 110 7.67 -8.63 -7.20
C SER A 110 7.76 -9.27 -8.59
N ARG A 111 6.91 -8.84 -9.54
CA ARG A 111 6.83 -9.35 -10.91
C ARG A 111 6.91 -8.18 -11.92
N PRO A 112 8.10 -7.61 -12.19
CA PRO A 112 8.24 -6.50 -13.12
C PRO A 112 7.96 -6.92 -14.57
N ASP A 113 8.26 -8.18 -14.90
CA ASP A 113 8.01 -8.85 -16.18
C ASP A 113 6.52 -8.86 -16.56
N TYR A 114 5.62 -8.93 -15.57
CA TYR A 114 4.17 -8.81 -15.77
C TYR A 114 3.77 -7.50 -16.49
N PHE A 115 4.55 -6.44 -16.34
CA PHE A 115 4.29 -5.12 -16.90
C PHE A 115 5.14 -4.77 -18.13
N GLU A 116 6.00 -5.69 -18.59
CA GLU A 116 6.93 -5.42 -19.69
C GLU A 116 6.25 -5.30 -21.07
N GLU A 117 5.04 -5.81 -21.24
CA GLU A 117 4.25 -5.58 -22.45
C GLU A 117 3.80 -4.11 -22.61
N GLU A 118 3.84 -3.32 -21.54
CA GLU A 118 3.62 -1.87 -21.57
C GLU A 118 4.92 -1.15 -21.95
N SER A 119 5.07 -0.78 -23.22
CA SER A 119 6.27 -0.08 -23.72
C SER A 119 6.63 1.15 -22.86
N GLY A 120 7.85 1.18 -22.30
CA GLY A 120 8.40 2.34 -21.56
C GLY A 120 8.38 2.21 -20.03
N THR A 121 7.99 1.07 -19.46
CA THR A 121 7.97 0.80 -18.01
C THR A 121 9.25 0.14 -17.47
N GLU A 122 10.22 -0.18 -18.34
CA GLU A 122 11.46 -0.93 -18.05
C GLU A 122 12.37 -0.32 -16.95
N HIS A 123 12.14 0.93 -16.57
CA HIS A 123 12.85 1.62 -15.48
C HIS A 123 11.95 2.06 -14.32
N ARG A 124 10.66 1.74 -14.40
CA ARG A 124 9.66 2.18 -13.42
C ARG A 124 9.80 1.40 -12.12
N TRP A 125 10.07 0.10 -12.20
CA TRP A 125 10.16 -0.80 -11.05
C TRP A 125 11.61 -1.04 -10.67
N ASN A 126 12.23 -0.08 -9.99
CA ASN A 126 13.65 -0.09 -9.66
C ASN A 126 13.86 0.27 -8.19
N SER A 127 13.53 -0.68 -7.32
CA SER A 127 13.68 -0.50 -5.88
C SER A 127 15.15 -0.49 -5.47
N ASP A 128 15.49 0.37 -4.52
CA ASP A 128 16.77 0.37 -3.82
C ASP A 128 16.52 0.12 -2.32
N PRO A 129 16.83 -1.09 -1.81
CA PRO A 129 16.63 -1.43 -0.40
C PRO A 129 17.32 -0.46 0.56
N ALA A 130 18.44 0.16 0.17
CA ALA A 130 19.10 1.16 1.02
C ALA A 130 18.28 2.45 1.15
N THR A 131 17.58 2.86 0.08
CA THR A 131 16.67 4.00 0.09
C THR A 131 15.46 3.71 0.97
N VAL A 132 14.83 2.54 0.84
CA VAL A 132 13.72 2.13 1.70
C VAL A 132 14.19 2.07 3.17
N ALA A 133 15.28 1.36 3.45
CA ALA A 133 15.83 1.26 4.80
C ALA A 133 16.12 2.63 5.44
N GLY A 134 16.65 3.58 4.67
CA GLY A 134 16.92 4.94 5.12
C GLY A 134 15.65 5.73 5.49
N VAL A 135 14.57 5.58 4.71
CA VAL A 135 13.27 6.25 4.97
C VAL A 135 12.60 5.65 6.22
N PHE A 136 12.64 4.32 6.36
CA PHE A 136 11.97 3.63 7.45
C PHE A 136 12.81 3.55 8.73
N GLY A 137 14.12 3.75 8.64
CA GLY A 137 15.03 3.67 9.79
C GLY A 137 15.33 2.23 10.23
N VAL A 138 15.34 1.30 9.28
CA VAL A 138 15.62 -0.13 9.50
C VAL A 138 16.96 -0.52 8.87
N ASP A 139 17.45 -1.74 9.12
CA ASP A 139 18.63 -2.26 8.42
C ASP A 139 18.21 -2.76 7.03
N ALA A 140 18.97 -2.39 5.99
CA ALA A 140 18.71 -2.82 4.62
C ALA A 140 18.80 -4.34 4.47
N ALA A 141 19.67 -5.00 5.26
CA ALA A 141 19.80 -6.45 5.24
C ALA A 141 18.51 -7.17 5.68
N GLU A 142 17.69 -6.54 6.52
CA GLU A 142 16.42 -7.11 6.98
C GLU A 142 15.34 -7.08 5.91
N ILE A 143 15.49 -6.26 4.87
CA ILE A 143 14.44 -6.05 3.87
C ILE A 143 14.84 -6.34 2.42
N THR A 144 16.11 -6.61 2.16
CA THR A 144 16.65 -6.78 0.80
C THR A 144 15.96 -7.93 0.06
N ASP A 145 15.72 -9.05 0.74
CA ASP A 145 15.16 -10.23 0.11
C ASP A 145 13.70 -10.02 -0.33
N TYR A 146 12.91 -9.22 0.40
CA TYR A 146 11.55 -8.86 -0.01
C TYR A 146 11.50 -7.97 -1.26
N LEU A 147 12.52 -7.13 -1.43
CA LEU A 147 12.62 -6.16 -2.53
C LEU A 147 13.37 -6.73 -3.74
N THR A 148 13.52 -8.05 -3.79
CA THR A 148 14.08 -8.78 -4.93
C THR A 148 12.93 -9.35 -5.76
N PRO A 149 12.82 -9.01 -7.06
CA PRO A 149 11.80 -9.61 -7.93
C PRO A 149 11.91 -11.14 -7.98
N VAL A 150 10.76 -11.82 -8.00
CA VAL A 150 10.69 -13.26 -8.22
C VAL A 150 10.75 -13.56 -9.72
N THR A 151 11.43 -14.64 -10.08
CA THR A 151 11.58 -15.09 -11.46
C THR A 151 10.47 -16.09 -11.84
N GLU A 152 10.28 -16.35 -13.14
CA GLU A 152 9.37 -17.43 -13.58
C GLU A 152 9.78 -18.80 -13.02
N ASP A 153 11.08 -19.07 -12.94
CA ASP A 153 11.61 -20.32 -12.39
C ASP A 153 11.23 -20.50 -10.90
N ASP A 154 11.19 -19.41 -10.12
CA ASP A 154 10.80 -19.45 -8.71
C ASP A 154 9.31 -19.82 -8.55
N LEU A 155 8.44 -19.29 -9.42
CA LEU A 155 7.00 -19.59 -9.38
C LEU A 155 6.70 -21.02 -9.84
N ASP A 156 7.34 -21.49 -10.90
CA ASP A 156 7.12 -22.83 -11.45
C ASP A 156 7.58 -23.94 -10.49
N ALA A 157 8.57 -23.64 -9.65
CA ALA A 157 9.13 -24.57 -8.68
C ALA A 157 8.30 -24.71 -7.38
N ASP A 158 7.24 -23.90 -7.20
CA ASP A 158 6.53 -23.76 -5.92
C ASP A 158 7.51 -23.45 -4.77
N ASP A 159 8.33 -22.42 -4.99
CA ASP A 159 9.42 -22.08 -4.08
C ASP A 159 8.90 -21.52 -2.74
N GLU A 160 9.04 -22.32 -1.68
CA GLU A 160 8.64 -21.98 -0.31
C GLU A 160 9.70 -21.13 0.46
N ARG A 161 10.74 -20.61 -0.20
CA ARG A 161 11.74 -19.75 0.45
C ARG A 161 11.09 -18.52 1.07
N ARG A 162 11.57 -18.16 2.26
CA ARG A 162 11.18 -16.96 3.01
C ARG A 162 12.39 -16.05 3.17
N ALA A 163 12.17 -14.73 3.32
CA ALA A 163 13.25 -13.80 3.62
C ALA A 163 13.84 -14.11 5.00
N HIS A 164 12.99 -14.38 5.99
CA HIS A 164 13.40 -14.75 7.34
C HIS A 164 12.78 -16.07 7.81
N PRO A 165 13.44 -16.81 8.72
CA PRO A 165 12.91 -18.08 9.23
C PRO A 165 11.59 -17.98 10.01
N ASP A 166 11.29 -16.80 10.57
CA ASP A 166 10.07 -16.53 11.36
C ASP A 166 8.93 -15.92 10.53
N ASP A 167 9.17 -15.63 9.24
CA ASP A 167 8.13 -15.15 8.33
C ASP A 167 7.05 -16.21 8.13
N GLU A 168 5.83 -15.73 7.86
CA GLU A 168 4.69 -16.59 7.56
C GLU A 168 4.66 -17.00 6.09
N TYR A 169 4.95 -16.06 5.19
CA TYR A 169 4.74 -16.18 3.76
C TYR A 169 6.04 -16.46 2.98
N ALA A 170 5.92 -17.21 1.88
CA ALA A 170 7.03 -17.39 0.93
C ALA A 170 7.23 -16.13 0.09
N LEU A 171 8.43 -15.93 -0.46
CA LEU A 171 8.77 -14.80 -1.33
C LEU A 171 7.91 -14.75 -2.61
N THR A 172 7.37 -15.90 -3.02
CA THR A 172 6.47 -16.08 -4.17
C THR A 172 5.02 -15.78 -3.84
N ASP A 173 4.64 -15.68 -2.57
CA ASP A 173 3.27 -15.38 -2.13
C ASP A 173 3.05 -13.86 -2.11
N SER A 174 1.95 -13.38 -2.71
CA SER A 174 1.65 -11.96 -2.72
C SER A 174 1.36 -11.38 -1.35
N TRP A 175 1.07 -12.19 -0.32
CA TRP A 175 0.93 -11.76 1.07
C TRP A 175 2.26 -11.53 1.81
N VAL A 176 3.41 -11.85 1.20
CA VAL A 176 4.73 -11.58 1.79
C VAL A 176 4.96 -10.11 2.15
N PHE A 177 4.19 -9.18 1.57
CA PHE A 177 4.21 -7.78 1.98
C PHE A 177 3.85 -7.58 3.47
N VAL A 178 3.08 -8.49 4.09
CA VAL A 178 2.72 -8.43 5.51
C VAL A 178 3.96 -8.64 6.38
N ASP A 179 4.79 -9.62 6.04
CA ASP A 179 6.08 -9.86 6.70
C ASP A 179 7.05 -8.69 6.44
N PHE A 180 7.11 -8.21 5.20
CA PHE A 180 7.89 -7.01 4.87
C PHE A 180 7.46 -5.79 5.70
N TRP A 181 6.15 -5.51 5.81
CA TRP A 181 5.62 -4.44 6.64
C TRP A 181 5.97 -4.61 8.12
N ARG A 182 5.92 -5.84 8.64
CA ARG A 182 6.35 -6.15 10.01
C ARG A 182 7.81 -5.74 10.24
N HIS A 183 8.70 -6.01 9.29
CA HIS A 183 10.11 -5.57 9.35
C HIS A 183 10.31 -4.05 9.16
N LEU A 184 9.37 -3.36 8.52
CA LEU A 184 9.32 -1.88 8.51
C LEU A 184 8.72 -1.26 9.78
N GLY A 185 8.22 -2.08 10.71
CA GLY A 185 7.52 -1.65 11.92
C GLY A 185 6.06 -1.24 11.69
N ILE A 186 5.45 -1.70 10.59
CA ILE A 186 4.03 -1.47 10.26
C ILE A 186 3.26 -2.74 10.58
N THR A 187 2.21 -2.63 11.39
CA THR A 187 1.30 -3.75 11.64
C THR A 187 0.19 -3.77 10.59
N TYR A 188 0.06 -4.89 9.88
CA TYR A 188 -1.09 -5.15 9.02
C TYR A 188 -2.38 -5.22 9.88
N PRO A 189 -3.46 -4.54 9.50
CA PRO A 189 -4.73 -4.64 10.22
C PRO A 189 -5.40 -5.99 9.95
N ASP A 190 -5.33 -6.89 10.94
CA ASP A 190 -6.12 -8.12 10.98
C ASP A 190 -7.29 -7.97 11.96
N ALA A 191 -8.12 -9.01 12.10
CA ALA A 191 -9.46 -9.01 12.69
C ALA A 191 -9.64 -8.20 13.99
N ASP A 192 -8.59 -8.08 14.82
CA ASP A 192 -8.66 -7.39 16.10
C ASP A 192 -7.61 -6.27 16.31
N VAL A 193 -6.57 -6.16 15.46
CA VAL A 193 -5.42 -5.26 15.75
C VAL A 193 -4.78 -4.69 14.48
N PRO A 194 -4.61 -3.34 14.40
CA PRO A 194 -5.33 -2.34 15.18
C PRO A 194 -6.84 -2.34 14.84
N PRO A 195 -7.72 -1.94 15.79
CA PRO A 195 -9.16 -1.89 15.51
C PRO A 195 -9.49 -0.80 14.48
N LEU A 196 -10.55 -1.04 13.72
CA LEU A 196 -11.11 -0.04 12.81
C LEU A 196 -11.57 1.20 13.61
N GLN A 197 -11.06 2.38 13.25
CA GLN A 197 -11.44 3.63 13.92
C GLN A 197 -12.45 4.45 13.11
N TYR A 198 -12.24 4.56 11.80
CA TYR A 198 -13.11 5.31 10.91
C TYR A 198 -13.40 4.54 9.63
N GLY A 199 -14.68 4.42 9.29
CA GLY A 199 -15.10 4.11 7.92
C GLY A 199 -15.37 5.40 7.15
N ILE A 200 -15.01 5.44 5.87
CA ILE A 200 -15.32 6.52 4.94
C ILE A 200 -16.01 5.90 3.73
N THR A 201 -17.18 6.42 3.38
CA THR A 201 -17.85 6.06 2.13
C THR A 201 -17.56 7.11 1.08
N LEU A 202 -17.00 6.70 -0.06
CA LEU A 202 -16.80 7.51 -1.26
C LEU A 202 -18.03 7.40 -2.18
N ALA A 203 -18.31 8.43 -2.97
CA ALA A 203 -19.33 8.34 -4.00
C ALA A 203 -18.86 7.43 -5.17
N PRO A 204 -19.76 6.70 -5.84
CA PRO A 204 -19.40 5.85 -6.97
C PRO A 204 -18.65 6.59 -8.07
N GLY A 205 -17.63 5.95 -8.64
CA GLY A 205 -16.78 6.53 -9.70
C GLY A 205 -15.67 7.44 -9.18
N TRP A 206 -15.41 7.41 -7.87
CA TRP A 206 -14.33 8.14 -7.21
C TRP A 206 -12.97 7.85 -7.84
N GLU A 207 -12.73 6.62 -8.29
CA GLU A 207 -11.44 6.16 -8.81
C GLU A 207 -11.01 7.01 -10.00
N LYS A 208 -11.92 7.21 -10.95
CA LYS A 208 -11.67 7.99 -12.16
C LYS A 208 -11.49 9.47 -11.86
N ALA A 209 -12.28 10.00 -10.93
CA ALA A 209 -12.22 11.41 -10.57
C ALA A 209 -10.89 11.78 -9.89
N ILE A 210 -10.33 10.86 -9.10
CA ILE A 210 -9.04 11.04 -8.44
C ILE A 210 -7.87 10.76 -9.40
N ALA A 211 -7.91 9.64 -10.14
CA ALA A 211 -6.81 9.23 -11.01
C ALA A 211 -6.59 10.15 -12.23
N ALA A 212 -7.65 10.80 -12.75
CA ALA A 212 -7.56 11.68 -13.93
C ALA A 212 -6.68 12.94 -13.74
N ALA A 213 -6.11 13.14 -12.56
CA ALA A 213 -5.31 14.32 -12.22
C ALA A 213 -3.91 14.00 -11.68
N ALA A 214 -3.49 12.73 -11.75
CA ALA A 214 -2.12 12.28 -11.52
C ALA A 214 -1.25 12.45 -12.77
#